data_AF-A0A418FT75-F1
#
_entry.id   AF-A0A418FT75-F1
#
_cell.length_a   1.000
_cell.length_b   1.000
_cell.length_c   1.000
_cell.angle_alpha   90.00
_cell.angle_beta   90.00
_cell.angle_gamma   90.00
#
_symmetry.space_group_name_H-M   'P 1'
#
loop_
_entity.id
_entity.type
_entity.pdbx_description
1 polymer ?
#
loop_
_entity_poly.entity_id
_entity_poly.type
_entity_poly.pdbx_seq_one_letter_code
_entity_poly.pdbx_strand_id
1 'polypeptide(L)'
;MDQPSCGNASSSPPHPFRSKVLEELTRSNDLRNDLTPHMCFQVLKALLPSTLVATMCDEMNQFIYKRPHDDNNRSNSGVHLLAHKDLYVGLLAHVKDKKQQLVDLRQKLAAKQHQNVELAVEIAMYQDKLEQHYAAFDEQAALNAIATLKHRRVLRLMKTIDEKQDRLLEQEKAIKAELDRLRMDDCAYRLNAKKLKENQQLLESVGLRC
;
A
#
# COMPACT_ATOMS: atom_id res chain seq x y z
N MET A 1 28.64 19.72 96.76
CA MET A 1 28.46 18.28 97.03
C MET A 1 27.12 17.89 96.42
N ASP A 2 27.05 16.66 95.92
CA ASP A 2 25.95 16.03 95.17
C ASP A 2 26.09 16.05 93.64
N GLN A 3 26.61 14.92 93.14
CA GLN A 3 26.50 14.47 91.75
C GLN A 3 25.04 14.12 91.43
N PRO A 4 24.71 14.08 90.12
CA PRO A 4 24.11 12.85 89.62
C PRO A 4 24.80 12.31 88.37
N SER A 5 25.29 11.08 88.53
CA SER A 5 25.15 9.92 87.66
C SER A 5 25.34 10.07 86.15
N CYS A 6 26.39 9.43 85.66
CA CYS A 6 26.61 9.06 84.26
C CYS A 6 25.38 8.35 83.66
N GLY A 7 24.73 8.98 82.70
CA GLY A 7 23.82 8.33 81.76
C GLY A 7 24.61 7.85 80.54
N ASN A 8 24.69 6.54 80.34
CA ASN A 8 25.31 5.91 79.17
C ASN A 8 24.66 6.43 77.87
N ALA A 9 25.38 7.26 77.13
CA ALA A 9 25.07 7.52 75.73
C ALA A 9 25.39 6.25 74.93
N SER A 10 24.38 5.39 74.78
CA SER A 10 24.39 4.32 73.78
C SER A 10 24.43 4.94 72.40
N SER A 11 25.62 5.03 71.83
CA SER A 11 25.88 5.44 70.46
C SER A 11 25.35 4.37 69.50
N SER A 12 24.06 4.45 69.16
CA SER A 12 23.54 3.73 67.99
C SER A 12 23.82 4.56 66.73
N PRO A 13 24.50 4.01 65.71
CA PRO A 13 24.73 4.73 64.47
C PRO A 13 23.39 4.95 63.75
N PRO A 14 23.24 6.04 62.95
CA PRO A 14 22.01 6.33 62.25
C PRO A 14 21.72 5.20 61.25
N HIS A 15 20.57 4.54 61.40
CA HIS A 15 20.16 3.49 60.47
C HIS A 15 20.02 4.05 59.05
N PRO A 16 20.74 3.53 58.05
CA PRO A 16 20.61 4.02 56.69
C PRO A 16 19.28 3.50 56.10
N PHE A 17 18.50 4.42 55.56
CA PHE A 17 17.33 4.20 54.68
C PHE A 17 16.61 2.85 54.84
N ARG A 18 15.87 2.70 55.94
CA ARG A 18 14.88 1.61 56.06
C ARG A 18 13.53 2.10 55.55
N SER A 19 13.22 1.78 54.29
CA SER A 19 11.83 1.84 53.84
C SER A 19 11.01 0.92 54.74
N LYS A 20 9.93 1.42 55.35
CA LYS A 20 9.04 0.62 56.20
C LYS A 20 8.52 -0.64 55.49
N VAL A 21 8.37 -0.55 54.17
CA VAL A 21 7.96 -1.67 53.29
C VAL A 21 9.05 -2.74 53.25
N LEU A 22 10.31 -2.35 53.06
CA LEU A 22 11.45 -3.28 53.10
C LEU A 22 11.60 -3.90 54.49
N GLU A 23 11.36 -3.14 55.54
CA GLU A 23 11.47 -3.62 56.91
C GLU A 23 10.35 -4.60 57.28
N GLU A 24 9.12 -4.36 56.84
CA GLU A 24 7.99 -5.31 56.98
C GLU A 24 8.19 -6.58 56.16
N LEU A 25 8.65 -6.47 54.91
CA LEU A 25 8.93 -7.63 54.04
C LEU A 25 10.10 -8.49 54.53
N THR A 26 11.12 -7.87 55.12
CA THR A 26 12.24 -8.60 55.72
C THR A 26 11.78 -9.26 57.02
N ARG A 27 11.03 -8.54 57.87
CA ARG A 27 10.51 -9.06 59.15
C ARG A 27 9.49 -10.19 58.95
N SER A 28 8.64 -10.13 57.92
CA SER A 28 7.69 -11.19 57.59
C SER A 28 8.35 -12.46 57.08
N ASN A 29 9.51 -12.34 56.41
CA ASN A 29 10.24 -13.47 55.82
C ASN A 29 11.32 -14.05 56.76
N ASP A 30 11.90 -13.24 57.65
CA ASP A 30 12.82 -13.71 58.72
C ASP A 30 12.10 -14.66 59.70
N LEU A 31 10.79 -14.49 59.90
CA LEU A 31 9.97 -15.37 60.75
C LEU A 31 9.69 -16.74 60.12
N ARG A 32 9.97 -16.94 58.82
CA ARG A 32 9.66 -18.18 58.08
C ARG A 32 10.87 -18.92 57.53
N ASN A 33 12.10 -18.40 57.65
CA ASN A 33 13.30 -18.98 57.02
C ASN A 33 13.15 -19.23 55.49
N ASP A 34 12.20 -18.59 54.82
CA ASP A 34 11.86 -18.79 53.40
C ASP A 34 12.52 -17.75 52.48
N LEU A 35 13.54 -17.05 52.98
CA LEU A 35 14.24 -15.97 52.27
C LEU A 35 15.22 -16.56 51.24
N THR A 36 14.66 -17.26 50.27
CA THR A 36 15.40 -17.77 49.11
C THR A 36 15.87 -16.59 48.24
N PRO A 37 17.03 -16.67 47.57
CA PRO A 37 17.49 -15.55 46.75
C PRO A 37 16.53 -15.22 45.59
N HIS A 38 15.68 -16.17 45.18
CA HIS A 38 14.57 -15.93 44.25
C HIS A 38 13.53 -14.94 44.80
N MET A 39 13.16 -15.04 46.09
CA MET A 39 12.25 -14.10 46.73
C MET A 39 12.86 -12.71 46.92
N CYS A 40 14.17 -12.64 47.19
CA CYS A 40 14.89 -11.36 47.20
C CYS A 40 14.82 -10.66 45.83
N PHE A 41 15.00 -11.42 44.75
CA PHE A 41 14.94 -10.89 43.38
C PHE A 41 13.53 -10.44 42.99
N GLN A 42 12.47 -11.15 43.39
CA GLN A 42 11.10 -10.71 43.15
C GLN A 42 10.76 -9.40 43.88
N VAL A 43 11.26 -9.25 45.12
CA VAL A 43 11.10 -8.01 45.89
C VAL A 43 11.88 -6.86 45.24
N LEU A 44 13.11 -7.10 44.77
CA LEU A 44 13.89 -6.10 44.01
C LEU A 44 13.20 -5.69 42.70
N LYS A 45 12.60 -6.64 41.98
CA LYS A 45 11.81 -6.38 40.75
C LYS A 45 10.57 -5.54 41.03
N ALA A 46 9.90 -5.77 42.16
CA ALA A 46 8.73 -4.98 42.58
C ALA A 46 9.09 -3.56 43.04
N LEU A 47 10.29 -3.36 43.58
CA LEU A 47 10.75 -2.07 44.12
C LEU A 47 11.38 -1.16 43.06
N LEU A 48 11.82 -1.70 41.93
CA LEU A 48 12.49 -0.94 40.87
C LEU A 48 11.58 -0.83 39.63
N PRO A 49 10.95 0.34 39.37
CA PRO A 49 9.91 0.50 38.36
C PRO A 49 10.42 0.55 36.90
N SER A 50 11.71 0.33 36.67
CA SER A 50 12.30 0.37 35.34
C SER A 50 12.07 -0.95 34.61
N THR A 51 11.41 -0.89 33.46
CA THR A 51 11.23 -2.05 32.57
C THR A 51 12.56 -2.73 32.24
N LEU A 52 13.65 -1.95 32.11
CA LEU A 52 15.00 -2.47 31.90
C LEU A 52 15.48 -3.35 33.07
N VAL A 53 15.21 -2.94 34.30
CA VAL A 53 15.60 -3.70 35.50
C VAL A 53 14.76 -4.97 35.62
N ALA A 54 13.47 -4.90 35.29
CA ALA A 54 12.61 -6.07 35.23
C ALA A 54 13.11 -7.10 34.20
N THR A 55 13.50 -6.66 33.01
CA THR A 55 14.07 -7.53 31.97
C THR A 55 15.42 -8.09 32.38
N MET A 56 16.31 -7.27 32.95
CA MET A 56 17.60 -7.73 33.48
C MET A 56 17.44 -8.77 34.59
N CYS A 57 16.52 -8.56 35.54
CA CYS A 57 16.24 -9.52 36.60
C CYS A 57 15.66 -10.84 36.05
N ASP A 58 14.83 -10.79 35.01
CA ASP A 58 14.29 -12.00 34.36
C ASP A 58 15.38 -12.77 33.59
N GLU A 59 16.24 -12.07 32.86
CA GLU A 59 17.40 -12.66 32.17
C GLU A 59 18.41 -13.24 33.16
N MET A 60 18.72 -12.53 34.25
CA MET A 60 19.62 -13.01 35.31
C MET A 60 19.02 -14.19 36.08
N ASN A 61 17.71 -14.22 36.34
CA ASN A 61 17.04 -15.36 37.00
C ASN A 61 17.15 -16.64 36.17
N GLN A 62 16.96 -16.56 34.85
CA GLN A 62 17.17 -17.70 33.95
C GLN A 62 18.63 -18.17 33.95
N PHE A 63 19.56 -17.25 34.17
CA PHE A 63 20.99 -17.53 34.21
C PHE A 63 21.46 -18.17 35.52
N ILE A 64 21.00 -17.65 36.66
CA ILE A 64 21.34 -18.10 38.02
C ILE A 64 20.65 -19.43 38.36
N TYR A 65 19.48 -19.68 37.78
CA TYR A 65 18.63 -20.84 38.07
C TYR A 65 18.28 -21.63 36.81
N LYS A 66 19.29 -21.99 36.00
CA LYS A 66 19.06 -22.98 34.92
C LYS A 66 18.44 -24.24 35.53
N ARG A 67 17.19 -24.57 35.16
CA ARG A 67 16.67 -25.93 35.31
C ARG A 67 17.56 -26.84 34.46
N PRO A 68 18.17 -27.90 35.02
CA PRO A 68 18.69 -28.96 34.19
C PRO A 68 17.53 -29.50 33.35
N HIS A 69 17.86 -29.98 32.16
CA HIS A 69 16.98 -30.72 31.27
C HIS A 69 15.94 -31.57 32.03
N ASP A 70 14.70 -31.61 31.52
CA ASP A 70 13.61 -32.51 31.93
C ASP A 70 13.97 -34.01 31.72
N ASP A 71 15.03 -34.48 32.36
CA ASP A 71 15.32 -35.90 32.48
C ASP A 71 14.86 -36.36 33.87
N ASN A 72 13.72 -37.04 33.84
CA ASN A 72 13.09 -37.74 34.95
C ASN A 72 14.11 -38.44 35.85
N ASN A 73 14.35 -37.89 37.05
CA ASN A 73 14.19 -38.68 38.28
C ASN A 73 14.25 -37.82 39.55
N ARG A 74 13.30 -38.13 40.44
CA ARG A 74 13.13 -37.59 41.78
C ARG A 74 14.46 -37.49 42.56
N SER A 75 14.76 -36.30 43.10
CA SER A 75 15.33 -36.12 44.44
C SER A 75 15.21 -34.66 44.89
N ASN A 76 14.81 -34.51 46.15
CA ASN A 76 14.63 -33.33 46.99
C ASN A 76 15.25 -31.98 46.56
N SER A 77 14.39 -30.95 46.63
CA SER A 77 14.66 -29.65 47.28
C SER A 77 16.12 -29.19 47.29
N GLY A 78 16.54 -28.51 46.24
CA GLY A 78 17.81 -27.79 46.21
C GLY A 78 17.80 -26.78 45.09
N VAL A 79 17.61 -25.51 45.43
CA VAL A 79 18.05 -24.40 44.59
C VAL A 79 19.57 -24.56 44.44
N HIS A 80 20.03 -25.18 43.35
CA HIS A 80 21.46 -25.29 43.08
C HIS A 80 21.98 -23.89 42.73
N LEU A 81 22.63 -23.23 43.70
CA LEU A 81 23.48 -22.07 43.40
C LEU A 81 24.56 -22.54 42.43
N LEU A 82 24.48 -22.10 41.17
CA LEU A 82 25.60 -22.20 40.23
C LEU A 82 26.83 -21.58 40.90
N ALA A 83 27.96 -22.29 40.87
CA ALA A 83 29.21 -21.75 41.39
C ALA A 83 29.48 -20.41 40.68
N HIS A 84 29.90 -19.39 41.43
CA HIS A 84 30.11 -18.02 40.92
C HIS A 84 30.93 -17.98 39.62
N LYS A 85 31.85 -18.94 39.44
CA LYS A 85 32.67 -19.12 38.24
C LYS A 85 31.82 -19.42 36.99
N ASP A 86 30.81 -20.27 37.09
CA ASP A 86 29.95 -20.66 35.96
C ASP A 86 28.96 -19.55 35.59
N LEU A 87 28.49 -18.80 36.59
CA LEU A 87 27.70 -17.59 36.38
C LEU A 87 28.49 -16.53 35.60
N TYR A 88 29.76 -16.32 35.97
CA TYR A 88 30.64 -15.36 35.32
C TYR A 88 30.98 -15.76 33.88
N VAL A 89 31.35 -17.02 33.65
CA VAL A 89 31.62 -17.56 32.30
C VAL A 89 30.40 -17.41 31.40
N GLY A 90 29.23 -17.65 31.95
CA GLY A 90 27.98 -17.56 31.24
C GLY A 90 27.52 -16.13 30.92
N LEU A 91 27.70 -15.18 31.86
CA LEU A 91 27.49 -13.76 31.61
C LEU A 91 28.45 -13.25 30.52
N LEU A 92 29.72 -13.69 30.53
CA LEU A 92 30.68 -13.36 29.47
C LEU A 92 30.22 -13.87 28.10
N ALA A 93 29.69 -15.09 28.02
CA ALA A 93 29.14 -15.63 26.78
C ALA A 93 27.94 -14.80 26.29
N HIS A 94 27.00 -14.45 27.18
CA HIS A 94 25.86 -13.61 26.83
C HIS A 94 26.27 -12.21 26.34
N VAL A 95 27.23 -11.57 27.02
CA VAL A 95 27.77 -10.27 26.60
C VAL A 95 28.45 -10.37 25.24
N LYS A 96 29.19 -11.47 24.99
CA LYS A 96 29.82 -11.71 23.68
C LYS A 96 28.77 -11.86 22.58
N ASP A 97 27.70 -12.61 22.82
CA ASP A 97 26.61 -12.79 21.87
C ASP A 97 25.87 -11.47 21.60
N LYS A 98 25.55 -10.69 22.65
CA LYS A 98 24.93 -9.37 22.49
C LYS A 98 25.83 -8.39 21.77
N LYS A 99 27.14 -8.45 22.00
CA LYS A 99 28.12 -7.64 21.26
C LYS A 99 28.12 -8.00 19.77
N GLN A 100 28.05 -9.29 19.44
CA GLN A 100 27.94 -9.73 18.05
C GLN A 100 26.61 -9.28 17.41
N GLN A 101 25.49 -9.45 18.12
CA GLN A 101 24.18 -8.99 17.66
C GLN A 101 24.16 -7.47 17.38
N LEU A 102 24.82 -6.66 18.23
CA LEU A 102 24.94 -5.23 18.00
C LEU A 102 25.78 -4.88 16.76
N VAL A 103 26.84 -5.64 16.49
CA VAL A 103 27.65 -5.46 15.27
C VAL A 103 26.80 -5.76 14.03
N ASP A 104 26.08 -6.89 14.03
CA ASP A 104 25.24 -7.30 12.90
C ASP A 104 24.10 -6.30 12.64
N LEU A 105 23.46 -5.80 13.70
CA LEU A 105 22.42 -4.79 13.59
C LEU A 105 22.95 -3.46 13.06
N ARG A 106 24.15 -3.03 13.49
CA ARG A 106 24.80 -1.82 12.96
C ARG A 106 25.13 -1.96 11.48
N GLN A 107 25.60 -3.12 11.04
CA GLN A 107 25.85 -3.38 9.62
C GLN A 107 24.55 -3.32 8.80
N LYS A 108 23.48 -3.95 9.28
CA LYS A 108 22.16 -3.89 8.62
C LYS A 108 21.61 -2.45 8.56
N LEU A 109 21.77 -1.68 9.62
CA LEU A 109 21.35 -0.27 9.66
C LEU A 109 22.13 0.55 8.63
N ALA A 110 23.45 0.39 8.56
CA ALA A 110 24.27 1.09 7.58
C ALA A 110 23.87 0.74 6.13
N ALA A 111 23.61 -0.54 5.84
CA ALA A 111 23.14 -0.98 4.53
C ALA A 111 21.77 -0.35 4.18
N LYS A 112 20.84 -0.27 5.14
CA LYS A 112 19.53 0.36 4.92
C LYS A 112 19.62 1.87 4.78
N GLN A 113 20.52 2.52 5.51
CA GLN A 113 20.79 3.95 5.32
C GLN A 113 21.32 4.24 3.92
N HIS A 114 22.24 3.41 3.41
CA HIS A 114 22.73 3.53 2.04
C HIS A 114 21.60 3.38 1.01
N GLN A 115 20.78 2.34 1.16
CA GLN A 115 19.60 2.13 0.30
C GLN A 115 18.62 3.32 0.33
N ASN A 116 18.40 3.93 1.50
CA ASN A 116 17.54 5.12 1.60
C ASN A 116 18.13 6.32 0.87
N VAL A 117 19.45 6.50 0.88
CA VAL A 117 20.11 7.58 0.14
C VAL A 117 19.96 7.35 -1.37
N GLU A 118 20.16 6.11 -1.85
CA GLU A 118 19.95 5.78 -3.27
C GLU A 118 18.51 6.06 -3.72
N LEU A 119 17.53 5.62 -2.93
CA LEU A 119 16.11 5.87 -3.22
C LEU A 119 15.77 7.37 -3.19
N ALA A 120 16.37 8.14 -2.28
CA ALA A 120 16.16 9.59 -2.24
C ALA A 120 16.69 10.29 -3.50
N VAL A 121 17.84 9.85 -4.02
CA VAL A 121 18.38 10.34 -5.30
C VAL A 121 17.46 9.97 -6.46
N GLU A 122 16.98 8.73 -6.51
CA GLU A 122 16.06 8.27 -7.56
C GLU A 122 14.73 9.06 -7.54
N ILE A 123 14.17 9.31 -6.36
CA ILE A 123 12.96 10.14 -6.20
C ILE A 123 13.22 11.56 -6.73
N ALA A 124 14.35 12.17 -6.36
CA ALA A 124 14.70 13.51 -6.85
C ALA A 124 14.84 13.54 -8.38
N MET A 125 15.44 12.51 -8.98
CA MET A 125 15.54 12.38 -10.44
C MET A 125 14.17 12.28 -11.13
N TYR A 126 13.24 11.50 -10.57
CA TYR A 126 11.89 11.40 -11.15
C TYR A 126 11.07 12.67 -10.96
N GLN A 127 11.25 13.38 -9.85
CA GLN A 127 10.61 14.68 -9.63
C GLN A 127 11.10 15.72 -10.65
N ASP A 128 12.41 15.81 -10.89
CA ASP A 128 12.98 16.69 -11.91
C ASP A 128 12.46 16.36 -13.32
N LYS A 129 12.43 15.07 -13.70
CA LYS A 129 11.81 14.65 -14.97
C LYS A 129 10.35 15.05 -15.07
N LEU A 130 9.58 14.88 -14.00
CA LEU A 130 8.16 15.24 -13.95
C LEU A 130 7.98 16.75 -14.16
N GLU A 131 8.79 17.57 -13.48
CA GLU A 131 8.79 19.03 -13.63
C GLU A 131 9.17 19.44 -15.06
N GLN A 132 10.18 18.81 -15.65
CA GLN A 132 10.54 19.03 -17.06
C GLN A 132 9.39 18.68 -18.01
N HIS A 133 8.68 17.58 -17.76
CA HIS A 133 7.51 17.20 -18.56
C HIS A 133 6.39 18.23 -18.42
N TYR A 134 6.09 18.71 -17.21
CA TYR A 134 5.09 19.76 -17.01
C TYR A 134 5.50 21.09 -17.65
N ALA A 135 6.77 21.48 -17.54
CA ALA A 135 7.29 22.69 -18.16
C ALA A 135 7.26 22.63 -19.70
N ALA A 136 7.50 21.45 -20.27
CA ALA A 136 7.45 21.22 -21.72
C ALA A 136 6.02 20.99 -22.25
N PHE A 137 5.07 20.63 -21.39
CA PHE A 137 3.71 20.34 -21.81
C PHE A 137 2.92 21.62 -22.06
N ASP A 138 2.74 21.95 -23.33
CA ASP A 138 1.84 23.01 -23.78
C ASP A 138 0.43 22.43 -24.01
N GLU A 139 -0.41 22.53 -22.98
CA GLU A 139 -1.79 22.10 -23.01
C GLU A 139 -2.58 22.79 -24.13
N GLN A 140 -2.31 24.08 -24.36
CA GLN A 140 -3.04 24.86 -25.36
C GLN A 140 -2.68 24.41 -26.78
N ALA A 141 -1.41 24.10 -27.04
CA ALA A 141 -0.99 23.53 -28.31
C ALA A 141 -1.65 22.17 -28.57
N ALA A 142 -1.75 21.31 -27.56
CA ALA A 142 -2.42 20.02 -27.66
C ALA A 142 -3.93 20.18 -27.95
N LEU A 143 -4.62 21.08 -27.23
CA LEU A 143 -6.03 21.38 -27.46
C LEU A 143 -6.27 21.97 -28.86
N ASN A 144 -5.40 22.88 -29.30
CA ASN A 144 -5.46 23.45 -30.64
C ASN A 144 -5.26 22.39 -31.75
N ALA A 145 -4.36 21.44 -31.55
CA ALA A 145 -4.15 20.33 -32.48
C ALA A 145 -5.41 19.44 -32.57
N ILE A 146 -6.04 19.12 -31.44
CA ILE A 146 -7.30 18.36 -31.40
C ILE A 146 -8.41 19.13 -32.11
N ALA A 147 -8.57 20.43 -31.83
CA ALA A 147 -9.57 21.28 -32.49
C ALA A 147 -9.37 21.31 -34.01
N THR A 148 -8.12 21.45 -34.46
CA THR A 148 -7.75 21.43 -35.89
C THR A 148 -8.12 20.10 -36.55
N LEU A 149 -7.80 18.97 -35.90
CA LEU A 149 -8.15 17.64 -36.41
C LEU A 149 -9.66 17.42 -36.48
N LYS A 150 -10.41 17.87 -35.46
CA LYS A 150 -11.88 17.84 -35.45
C LYS A 150 -12.45 18.67 -36.61
N HIS A 151 -11.97 19.90 -36.79
CA HIS A 151 -12.42 20.77 -37.87
C HIS A 151 -12.13 20.17 -39.26
N ARG A 152 -10.93 19.62 -39.48
CA ARG A 152 -10.59 18.90 -40.72
C ARG A 152 -11.49 17.69 -40.97
N ARG A 153 -11.88 16.96 -39.93
CA ARG A 153 -12.82 15.84 -40.07
C ARG A 153 -14.20 16.32 -40.50
N VAL A 154 -14.71 17.39 -39.87
CA VAL A 154 -16.01 17.99 -40.23
C VAL A 154 -16.01 18.47 -41.68
N LEU A 155 -14.98 19.21 -42.11
CA LEU A 155 -14.87 19.67 -43.50
C LEU A 155 -14.86 18.53 -44.52
N ARG A 156 -14.13 17.44 -44.24
CA ARG A 156 -14.12 16.26 -45.13
C ARG A 156 -15.50 15.58 -45.22
N LEU A 157 -16.21 15.51 -44.10
CA LEU A 157 -17.56 14.96 -44.06
C LEU A 157 -18.55 15.84 -44.82
N MET A 158 -18.51 17.16 -44.62
CA MET A 158 -19.33 18.12 -45.37
C MET A 158 -19.10 17.98 -46.87
N LYS A 159 -17.83 17.99 -47.31
CA LYS A 159 -17.50 17.80 -48.73
C LYS A 159 -18.08 16.50 -49.31
N THR A 160 -18.00 15.40 -48.55
CA THR A 160 -18.54 14.10 -48.97
C THR A 160 -20.07 14.12 -49.03
N ILE A 161 -20.73 14.85 -48.13
CA ILE A 161 -22.18 15.02 -48.13
C ILE A 161 -22.60 15.85 -49.35
N ASP A 162 -21.94 16.98 -49.59
CA ASP A 162 -22.22 17.87 -50.72
C ASP A 162 -22.07 17.11 -52.05
N GLU A 163 -20.95 16.39 -52.25
CA GLU A 163 -20.71 15.57 -53.44
C GLU A 163 -21.79 14.48 -53.63
N LYS A 164 -22.33 13.91 -52.54
CA LYS A 164 -23.41 12.93 -52.62
C LYS A 164 -24.76 13.59 -52.93
N GLN A 165 -25.04 14.74 -52.35
CA GLN A 165 -26.26 15.51 -52.62
C GLN A 165 -26.32 15.94 -54.08
N ASP A 166 -25.21 16.43 -54.63
CA ASP A 166 -25.11 16.82 -56.05
C ASP A 166 -25.39 15.62 -56.97
N ARG A 167 -24.77 14.46 -56.71
CA ARG A 167 -25.03 13.24 -57.48
C ARG A 167 -26.48 12.79 -57.40
N LEU A 168 -27.11 12.88 -56.23
CA LEU A 168 -28.52 12.53 -56.06
C LEU A 168 -29.42 13.48 -56.84
N LEU A 169 -29.12 14.78 -56.86
CA LEU A 169 -29.85 15.77 -57.64
C LEU A 169 -29.71 15.53 -59.16
N GLU A 170 -28.51 15.16 -59.63
CA GLU A 170 -28.30 14.78 -61.03
C GLU A 170 -29.08 13.52 -61.42
N GLN A 171 -29.07 12.50 -60.55
CA GLN A 171 -29.86 11.28 -60.76
C GLN A 171 -31.37 11.58 -60.78
N GLU A 172 -31.85 12.43 -59.88
CA GLU A 172 -33.26 12.83 -59.85
C GLU A 172 -33.66 13.56 -61.14
N LYS A 173 -32.81 14.46 -61.65
CA LYS A 173 -33.02 15.14 -62.93
C LYS A 173 -33.07 14.16 -64.09
N ALA A 174 -32.15 13.20 -64.14
CA ALA A 174 -32.11 12.18 -65.19
C ALA A 174 -33.36 11.29 -65.16
N ILE A 175 -33.81 10.86 -63.98
CA ILE A 175 -35.03 10.06 -63.81
C ILE A 175 -36.26 10.86 -64.26
N LYS A 176 -36.36 12.14 -63.89
CA LYS A 176 -37.48 13.00 -64.33
C LYS A 176 -37.50 13.15 -65.86
N ALA A 177 -36.34 13.40 -66.47
CA ALA A 177 -36.24 13.52 -67.92
C ALA A 177 -36.64 12.21 -68.63
N GLU A 178 -36.21 11.05 -68.11
CA GLU A 178 -36.57 9.76 -68.67
C GLU A 178 -38.05 9.43 -68.46
N LEU A 179 -38.62 9.80 -67.31
CA LEU A 179 -40.06 9.65 -67.06
C LEU A 179 -40.89 10.47 -68.04
N ASP A 180 -40.50 11.71 -68.32
CA ASP A 180 -41.18 12.57 -69.28
C ASP A 180 -41.03 12.03 -70.72
N ARG A 181 -39.86 11.50 -71.07
CA ARG A 181 -39.63 10.79 -72.34
C ARG A 181 -40.58 9.60 -72.50
N LEU A 182 -40.65 8.73 -71.49
CA LEU A 182 -41.52 7.55 -71.50
C LEU A 182 -43.01 7.92 -71.61
N ARG A 183 -43.44 9.02 -70.97
CA ARG A 183 -44.81 9.54 -71.10
C ARG A 183 -45.11 10.02 -72.52
N MET A 184 -44.16 10.68 -73.17
CA MET A 184 -44.30 11.09 -74.58
C MET A 184 -44.35 9.86 -75.51
N ASP A 185 -43.49 8.87 -75.28
CA ASP A 185 -43.48 7.61 -76.03
C ASP A 185 -44.81 6.86 -75.89
N ASP A 186 -45.38 6.76 -74.68
CA ASP A 186 -46.69 6.13 -74.44
C ASP A 186 -47.82 6.88 -75.15
N CYS A 187 -47.81 8.23 -75.10
CA CYS A 187 -48.79 9.05 -75.80
C CYS A 187 -48.73 8.83 -77.32
N ALA A 188 -47.52 8.80 -77.90
CA ALA A 188 -47.30 8.53 -79.31
C ALA A 188 -47.75 7.11 -79.69
N TYR A 189 -47.43 6.12 -78.87
CA TYR A 189 -47.86 4.73 -79.07
C TYR A 189 -49.38 4.61 -79.08
N ARG A 190 -50.06 5.21 -78.09
CA ARG A 190 -51.54 5.22 -78.01
C ARG A 190 -52.18 5.91 -79.22
N LEU A 191 -51.61 7.02 -79.68
CA LEU A 191 -52.09 7.72 -80.88
C LEU A 191 -51.91 6.86 -82.14
N ASN A 192 -50.75 6.23 -82.31
CA ASN A 192 -50.48 5.36 -83.46
C ASN A 192 -51.38 4.12 -83.45
N ALA A 193 -51.61 3.51 -82.29
CA ALA A 193 -52.54 2.39 -82.14
C ALA A 193 -53.99 2.80 -82.51
N LYS A 194 -54.44 3.98 -82.11
CA LYS A 194 -55.76 4.52 -82.48
C LYS A 194 -55.86 4.75 -84.00
N LYS A 195 -54.86 5.40 -84.61
CA LYS A 195 -54.79 5.62 -86.06
C LYS A 195 -54.79 4.31 -86.85
N LEU A 196 -54.05 3.31 -86.39
CA LEU A 196 -54.02 1.99 -87.04
C LEU A 196 -55.40 1.33 -87.02
N LYS A 197 -56.09 1.37 -85.87
CA LYS A 197 -57.45 0.85 -85.73
C LYS A 197 -58.45 1.59 -86.63
N GLU A 198 -58.37 2.92 -86.70
CA GLU A 198 -59.21 3.73 -87.59
C GLU A 198 -58.94 3.41 -89.08
N ASN A 199 -57.67 3.26 -89.47
CA ASN A 199 -57.30 2.87 -90.84
C ASN A 199 -57.80 1.46 -91.20
N GLN A 200 -57.73 0.51 -90.26
CA GLN A 200 -58.23 -0.84 -90.47
C GLN A 200 -59.75 -0.86 -90.67
N GLN A 201 -60.49 -0.11 -89.84
CA GLN A 201 -61.94 0.05 -90.00
C GLN A 201 -62.31 0.72 -91.33
N LEU A 202 -61.52 1.71 -91.77
CA LEU A 202 -61.73 2.37 -93.05
C LEU A 202 -61.55 1.37 -94.21
N LEU A 203 -60.47 0.58 -94.20
CA LEU A 203 -60.20 -0.46 -95.19
C LEU A 203 -61.32 -1.52 -95.24
N GLU A 204 -61.78 -2.00 -94.09
CA GLU A 204 -62.90 -2.94 -93.99
C GLU A 204 -64.19 -2.32 -94.57
N SER A 205 -64.47 -1.04 -94.27
CA SER A 205 -65.66 -0.33 -94.76
C SER A 205 -65.64 0.00 -96.27
N VAL A 206 -64.45 0.07 -96.87
CA VAL A 206 -64.26 0.27 -98.32
C VAL A 206 -64.28 -1.08 -99.04
N GLY A 207 -63.71 -2.14 -98.44
CA GLY A 207 -63.76 -3.51 -98.96
C GLY A 207 -65.16 -4.11 -98.98
N LEU A 208 -66.07 -3.66 -98.10
CA LEU A 208 -67.50 -4.04 -98.09
C LEU A 208 -68.36 -3.28 -99.13
N ARG A 209 -67.79 -2.34 -99.89
CA ARG A 209 -68.49 -1.59 -100.96
C ARG A 209 -68.08 -1.96 -102.38
N CYS A 210 -67.30 -3.03 -102.54
CA CYS A 210 -67.07 -3.71 -103.80
C CYS A 210 -67.77 -5.07 -103.77
#